data_AF-A0A327WUA9-F1
#
_entry.id   AF-A0A327WUA9-F1
#
_cell.length_a   1.000
_cell.length_b   1.000
_cell.length_c   1.000
_cell.angle_alpha   90.00
_cell.angle_beta   90.00
_cell.angle_gamma   90.00
#
_symmetry.space_group_name_H-M   'P 1'
#
loop_
_entity.id
_entity.type
_entity.pdbx_description
1 polymer ?
#
loop_
_entity_poly.entity_id
_entity_poly.type
_entity_poly.pdbx_seq_one_letter_code
_entity_poly.pdbx_strand_id
1 'polypeptide(L)'
;MNYLLALVCPPVSVFLSGGRLQVALSAVLFVLAIVALYSANTGAFMGGYAAGPVLYVLAIIHAFVLAHRFYQRQQGERHPHRGTKTQSKL
;
A
#
# COMPACT_ATOMS: atom_id res chain seq x y z
N MET A 1 -0.35 -13.33 4.33
CA MET A 1 -0.17 -11.86 4.24
C MET A 1 -0.04 -11.53 2.78
N ASN A 2 -0.98 -10.79 2.20
CA ASN A 2 -1.07 -10.62 0.75
C ASN A 2 -0.11 -9.52 0.23
N TYR A 3 1.17 -9.61 0.59
CA TYR A 3 2.19 -8.67 0.12
C TYR A 3 2.41 -8.76 -1.40
N LEU A 4 2.18 -9.92 -2.00
CA LEU A 4 2.16 -10.07 -3.45
C LEU A 4 1.07 -9.23 -4.11
N LEU A 5 -0.09 -9.06 -3.47
CA LEU A 5 -1.13 -8.15 -3.96
C LEU A 5 -0.68 -6.69 -3.84
N ALA A 6 0.08 -6.31 -2.81
CA ALA A 6 0.62 -4.96 -2.71
C ALA A 6 1.63 -4.64 -3.83
N LEU A 7 2.32 -5.66 -4.35
CA LEU A 7 3.26 -5.52 -5.46
C LEU A 7 2.57 -5.45 -6.83
N VAL A 8 1.53 -6.26 -7.05
CA VAL A 8 0.87 -6.41 -8.37
C VAL A 8 -0.32 -5.46 -8.52
N CYS A 9 -1.10 -5.27 -7.46
CA CYS A 9 -2.29 -4.42 -7.45
C CYS A 9 -2.41 -3.68 -6.09
N PRO A 10 -1.59 -2.63 -5.87
CA PRO A 10 -1.55 -1.87 -4.63
C PRO A 10 -2.94 -1.47 -4.08
N PRO A 11 -3.89 -0.95 -4.89
CA PRO A 11 -5.18 -0.51 -4.38
C PRO A 11 -6.02 -1.64 -3.76
N VAL A 12 -5.96 -2.84 -4.34
CA VAL A 12 -6.69 -4.02 -3.84
C VAL A 12 -6.13 -4.45 -2.49
N SER A 13 -4.81 -4.42 -2.31
CA SER A 13 -4.20 -4.74 -1.02
C SER A 13 -4.59 -3.75 0.09
N VAL A 14 -4.73 -2.46 -0.25
CA VAL A 14 -5.20 -1.43 0.69
C VAL A 14 -6.68 -1.59 1.00
N PHE A 15 -7.48 -2.01 0.02
CA PHE A 15 -8.91 -2.29 0.20
C PHE A 15 -9.14 -3.43 1.20
N LEU A 16 -8.38 -4.52 1.05
CA LEU A 16 -8.41 -5.64 1.99
C LEU A 16 -7.94 -5.26 3.41
N SER A 17 -7.14 -4.19 3.52
CA SER A 17 -6.66 -3.65 4.80
C SER A 17 -7.67 -2.69 5.47
N GLY A 18 -8.84 -2.46 4.87
CA GLY A 18 -9.98 -1.73 5.46
C GLY A 18 -9.90 -0.19 5.39
N GLY A 19 -8.86 0.38 4.78
CA GLY A 19 -8.65 1.83 4.75
C GLY A 19 -9.33 2.55 3.57
N ARG A 20 -10.64 2.78 3.61
CA ARG A 20 -11.43 3.34 2.46
C ARG A 20 -10.83 4.60 1.81
N LEU A 21 -10.40 5.58 2.61
CA LEU A 21 -9.79 6.81 2.09
C LEU A 21 -8.40 6.54 1.47
N GLN A 22 -7.64 5.62 2.05
CA GLN A 22 -6.33 5.21 1.54
C GLN A 22 -6.45 4.41 0.24
N VAL A 23 -7.56 3.69 0.03
CA VAL A 23 -7.85 3.00 -1.24
C VAL A 23 -7.95 4.00 -2.37
N ALA A 24 -8.68 5.11 -2.17
CA ALA A 24 -8.82 6.15 -3.19
C ALA A 24 -7.46 6.76 -3.56
N LEU A 25 -6.64 7.09 -2.54
CA LEU A 25 -5.29 7.61 -2.77
C LEU A 25 -4.40 6.60 -3.52
N SER A 26 -4.43 5.33 -3.10
CA SER A 26 -3.67 4.25 -3.73
C SER A 26 -4.12 4.02 -5.19
N ALA A 27 -5.43 4.09 -5.45
CA ALA A 27 -5.99 3.99 -6.78
C ALA A 27 -5.54 5.14 -7.69
N VAL A 28 -5.55 6.38 -7.19
CA VAL A 28 -5.06 7.55 -7.93
C VAL A 28 -3.58 7.37 -8.28
N LEU A 29 -2.73 7.00 -7.31
CA LEU A 29 -1.30 6.76 -7.56
C LEU A 29 -1.07 5.65 -8.59
N PHE A 30 -1.83 4.56 -8.49
CA PHE A 30 -1.72 3.43 -9.41
C PHE A 30 -2.16 3.79 -10.84
N VAL A 31 -3.27 4.51 -10.99
CA VAL A 31 -3.73 5.00 -12.30
C VAL A 31 -2.71 5.95 -12.90
N LEU A 32 -2.17 6.90 -12.12
CA LEU A 32 -1.13 7.81 -12.57
C LEU A 32 0.14 7.05 -13.01
N ALA A 33 0.53 6.00 -12.28
CA ALA A 33 1.66 5.16 -12.66
C ALA A 33 1.43 4.45 -14.00
N ILE A 34 0.24 3.89 -14.24
CA ILE A 34 -0.12 3.23 -15.51
C ILE A 34 -0.12 4.25 -16.65
N VAL A 35 -0.74 5.41 -16.46
CA VAL A 35 -0.77 6.48 -17.47
C VAL A 35 0.64 6.96 -17.80
N ALA A 36 1.49 7.13 -16.78
CA ALA A 36 2.88 7.53 -16.97
C ALA A 36 3.69 6.43 -17.69
N LEU A 37 3.49 5.15 -17.37
CA LEU A 37 4.10 4.03 -18.08
C LEU A 37 3.66 3.96 -19.54
N TYR A 38 2.37 4.14 -19.81
CA TYR A 38 1.86 4.18 -21.18
C TYR A 38 2.47 5.35 -21.97
N SER A 39 2.46 6.55 -21.37
CA SER A 39 3.02 7.76 -21.98
C SER A 39 4.53 7.67 -22.20
N ALA A 40 5.25 6.93 -21.34
CA ALA A 40 6.67 6.65 -21.51
C ALA A 40 6.93 5.81 -22.77
N ASN A 41 6.08 4.81 -23.03
CA ASN A 41 6.19 3.95 -24.20
C ASN A 41 5.84 4.67 -25.51
N THR A 42 5.06 5.75 -25.45
CA THR A 42 4.72 6.57 -26.63
C THR A 42 5.68 7.74 -26.87
N GLY A 43 6.69 7.93 -26.01
CA GLY A 43 7.66 9.03 -26.12
C GLY A 43 7.03 10.42 -25.86
N ALA A 44 5.89 10.48 -25.17
CA ALA A 44 5.06 11.69 -25.07
C ALA A 44 5.73 12.88 -24.35
N PHE A 45 6.72 12.65 -23.48
CA PHE A 45 7.46 13.71 -22.80
C PHE A 45 8.85 13.26 -22.30
N MET A 46 9.79 14.20 -22.24
CA MET A 46 11.14 13.93 -21.72
C MET A 46 11.09 13.54 -20.24
N GLY A 47 11.72 12.41 -19.89
CA GLY A 47 11.71 11.86 -18.52
C GLY A 47 10.56 10.88 -18.24
N GLY A 48 9.65 10.64 -19.19
CA GLY A 48 8.55 9.67 -19.02
C GLY A 48 9.03 8.25 -18.66
N TYR A 49 10.18 7.83 -19.21
CA TYR A 49 10.80 6.53 -18.94
C TYR A 49 11.06 6.27 -17.44
N ALA A 50 11.33 7.31 -16.66
CA ALA A 50 11.56 7.21 -15.22
C ALA A 50 10.28 7.43 -14.41
N ALA A 51 9.38 8.29 -14.87
CA ALA A 51 8.18 8.69 -14.14
C ALA A 51 7.23 7.50 -13.84
N GLY A 52 6.98 6.64 -14.83
CA GLY A 52 6.10 5.48 -14.67
C GLY A 52 6.57 4.50 -13.57
N PRO A 53 7.80 3.96 -13.66
CA PRO A 53 8.36 3.09 -12.63
C PRO A 53 8.43 3.74 -11.24
N VAL A 54 8.80 5.02 -11.14
CA VAL A 54 8.89 5.73 -9.86
C VAL A 54 7.51 5.85 -9.19
N LEU A 55 6.50 6.28 -9.94
CA LEU A 55 5.13 6.36 -9.43
C LEU A 55 4.59 4.98 -9.02
N TYR A 56 4.95 3.94 -9.77
CA TYR A 56 4.58 2.56 -9.45
C TYR A 56 5.20 2.10 -8.12
N VAL A 57 6.49 2.36 -7.91
CA VAL A 57 7.18 2.05 -6.64
C VAL A 57 6.58 2.82 -5.47
N LEU A 58 6.23 4.10 -5.66
CA LEU A 58 5.55 4.88 -4.63
C LEU A 58 4.19 4.27 -4.25
N ALA A 59 3.41 3.82 -5.24
CA ALA A 59 2.14 3.13 -5.00
C ALA A 59 2.34 1.82 -4.22
N ILE A 60 3.37 1.03 -4.56
CA ILE A 60 3.73 -0.19 -3.84
C ILE A 60 4.12 0.10 -2.39
N ILE A 61 5.00 1.08 -2.15
CA ILE A 61 5.45 1.45 -0.79
C ILE A 61 4.26 1.88 0.06
N HIS A 62 3.39 2.74 -0.47
CA HIS A 62 2.19 3.20 0.21
C HIS A 62 1.28 2.02 0.63
N ALA A 63 1.02 1.11 -0.31
CA ALA A 63 0.20 -0.07 -0.05
C ALA A 63 0.86 -1.06 0.93
N PHE A 64 2.16 -1.28 0.81
CA PHE A 64 2.93 -2.17 1.67
C PHE A 64 2.92 -1.69 3.12
N VAL A 65 3.16 -0.40 3.36
CA VAL A 65 3.16 0.19 4.71
C VAL A 65 1.79 0.04 5.37
N LEU A 66 0.71 0.27 4.62
CA LEU A 66 -0.66 0.12 5.14
C LEU A 66 -1.01 -1.33 5.44
N ALA A 67 -0.75 -2.25 4.51
CA ALA A 67 -0.96 -3.67 4.72
C ALA A 67 -0.13 -4.19 5.90
N HIS A 68 1.11 -3.75 6.02
CA HIS A 68 1.98 -4.11 7.14
C HIS A 68 1.42 -3.62 8.48
N ARG A 69 0.99 -2.35 8.57
CA ARG A 69 0.34 -1.80 9.78
C ARG A 69 -0.95 -2.55 10.14
N PHE A 70 -1.76 -2.91 9.15
CA PHE A 70 -2.97 -3.68 9.36
C PHE A 70 -2.67 -5.06 9.97
N TYR A 71 -1.69 -5.79 9.42
CA TYR A 71 -1.30 -7.08 9.97
C TYR A 71 -0.63 -6.98 11.35
N GLN A 72 0.18 -5.95 11.59
CA GLN A 72 0.73 -5.69 12.92
C GLN A 72 -0.38 -5.49 13.97
N ARG A 73 -1.47 -4.80 13.62
CA ARG A 73 -2.64 -4.66 14.52
C ARG A 73 -3.31 -6.00 14.77
N GLN A 74 -3.60 -6.78 13.72
CA GLN A 74 -4.21 -8.11 13.87
C GLN A 74 -3.35 -9.08 14.69
N GLN A 75 -2.03 -9.05 14.54
CA GLN A 75 -1.12 -9.88 15.33
C GLN A 75 -0.94 -9.34 16.75
N GLY A 76 -0.90 -8.02 16.91
CA GLY A 76 -0.86 -7.32 18.20
C GLY A 76 -2.10 -7.56 19.08
N GLU A 77 -3.26 -7.79 18.46
CA GLU A 77 -4.52 -8.19 19.14
C GLU A 77 -4.57 -9.68 19.47
N ARG A 78 -3.76 -10.51 18.81
CA ARG A 78 -3.66 -11.95 19.07
C ARG A 78 -2.66 -12.31 20.19
N HIS A 79 -2.02 -11.32 20.82
CA HIS A 79 -1.15 -11.59 21.96
C HIS A 79 -1.97 -11.92 23.22
N PRO A 80 -1.79 -13.10 23.83
CA PRO A 80 -2.64 -13.60 24.93
C PRO A 80 -2.57 -12.80 26.24
N HIS A 81 -1.68 -11.79 26.34
CA HIS A 81 -1.47 -10.99 27.55
C HIS A 81 -1.93 -9.53 27.44
N ARG A 82 -2.50 -9.11 26.31
CA ARG A 82 -3.02 -7.76 26.14
C ARG A 82 -4.49 -7.75 26.60
N GLY A 83 -4.72 -7.34 27.85
CA GLY A 83 -6.05 -7.32 28.49
C GLY A 83 -6.16 -8.14 29.78
N THR A 84 -5.13 -8.90 30.16
CA THR A 84 -5.06 -9.49 31.51
C THR A 84 -4.71 -8.42 32.53
N LYS A 85 -5.37 -8.44 33.70
CA LYS A 85 -5.23 -7.48 34.81
C LYS A 85 -3.78 -7.24 35.30
N THR A 86 -2.81 -8.02 34.83
CA THR A 86 -1.37 -7.85 35.05
C THR A 86 -0.73 -6.68 34.28
N GLN A 87 -1.39 -6.08 33.28
CA GLN A 87 -0.89 -4.85 32.62
C GLN A 87 -1.32 -3.53 33.31
N SER A 88 -2.02 -3.60 34.45
CA SER A 88 -2.24 -2.45 35.33
C SER A 88 -1.31 -2.56 36.53
N LYS A 89 -0.15 -1.89 36.44
CA LYS A 89 0.63 -1.27 37.53
C LYS A 89 2.06 -1.06 37.02
N LEU A 90 2.30 0.12 36.47
CA LEU A 90 3.48 0.95 36.72
C LEU A 90 3.16 2.36 36.21
#